data_AF-A0A5S3YYE9-F1
#
_entry.id   AF-A0A5S3YYE9-F1
#
_cell.length_a   1.000
_cell.length_b   1.000
_cell.length_c   1.000
_cell.angle_alpha   90.00
_cell.angle_beta   90.00
_cell.angle_gamma   90.00
#
_symmetry.space_group_name_H-M   'P 1'
#
loop_
_entity.id
_entity.type
_entity.pdbx_description
1 polymer ?
#
loop_
_entity_poly.entity_id
_entity_poly.type
_entity_poly.pdbx_seq_one_letter_code
_entity_poly.pdbx_strand_id
1 'polypeptide(L)' 'MTARPMLVSQGSADNFLDEQLQPWHLQKAAEAHNYPLQFEQHDGYDHSYFFIASFIDQHLAFHAKYFA' A
#
# COMPACT_ATOMS: atom_id res chain seq x y z
N MET A 1 10.08 8.72 19.53
CA MET A 1 8.73 8.53 18.95
C MET A 1 8.80 7.28 18.08
N THR A 2 7.93 6.29 18.29
CA THR A 2 7.88 5.09 17.46
C THR A 2 7.19 5.40 16.13
N ALA A 3 7.79 4.99 15.01
CA ALA A 3 7.17 5.13 13.70
C ALA A 3 5.86 4.32 13.64
N ARG A 4 4.83 4.87 13.00
CA ARG A 4 3.54 4.18 12.84
C ARG A 4 3.66 3.17 11.69
N PRO A 5 3.23 1.91 11.87
CA PRO A 5 3.20 0.92 10.79
C PRO A 5 2.36 1.42 9.61
N MET A 6 2.80 1.13 8.38
CA MET A 6 2.05 1.43 7.16
C MET A 6 1.94 0.21 6.26
N LEU A 7 0.77 0.02 5.67
CA LEU A 7 0.50 -0.96 4.62
C LEU A 7 -0.02 -0.23 3.38
N VAL A 8 0.57 -0.51 2.22
CA VAL A 8 0.12 0.00 0.92
C VAL A 8 -0.04 -1.18 -0.04
N SER A 9 -1.21 -1.28 -0.66
CA SER A 9 -1.50 -2.23 -1.73
C SER A 9 -1.69 -1.45 -3.04
N GLN A 10 -1.01 -1.86 -4.11
CA GLN A 10 -1.08 -1.22 -5.42
C GLN A 10 -1.40 -2.25 -6.51
N GLY A 11 -2.40 -1.97 -7.35
CA GLY A 11 -2.66 -2.75 -8.56
C GLY A 11 -1.63 -2.45 -9.65
N SER A 12 -1.09 -3.47 -10.33
CA SER A 12 -0.09 -3.28 -11.39
C SER A 12 -0.70 -2.91 -12.75
N ALA A 13 -2.02 -3.05 -12.92
CA ALA A 13 -2.77 -2.61 -14.10
C ALA A 13 -3.53 -1.29 -13.85
N ASP A 14 -3.12 -0.54 -12.83
CA ASP A 14 -3.66 0.79 -12.55
C ASP A 14 -3.19 1.78 -13.62
N ASN A 15 -4.14 2.39 -14.34
CA ASN A 15 -3.85 3.34 -15.41
C ASN A 15 -3.17 4.63 -14.93
N PHE A 16 -3.12 4.88 -13.62
CA PHE A 16 -2.49 6.04 -13.02
C PHE A 16 -1.14 5.72 -12.37
N LEU A 17 -0.68 4.46 -12.45
CA LEU A 17 0.53 3.96 -11.78
C LEU A 17 1.75 4.81 -12.09
N ASP A 18 2.01 5.06 -13.37
CA ASP A 18 3.28 5.66 -13.80
C ASP A 18 3.28 7.19 -13.77
N GLU A 19 2.14 7.82 -14.06
CA GLU A 19 2.04 9.27 -14.19
C GLU A 19 1.66 9.98 -12.89
N GLN A 20 0.92 9.32 -12.00
CA GLN A 20 0.36 9.96 -10.81
C GLN A 20 0.80 9.29 -9.50
N LEU A 21 0.69 7.96 -9.40
CA LEU A 21 0.85 7.25 -8.13
C LEU A 21 2.32 7.05 -7.76
N GLN A 22 3.11 6.54 -8.71
CA GLN A 22 4.57 6.39 -8.61
C GLN A 22 5.03 5.79 -7.26
N PRO A 23 4.51 4.62 -6.84
CA PRO A 23 4.71 4.09 -5.49
C PRO A 23 6.18 3.84 -5.13
N TRP A 24 7.04 3.64 -6.14
CA TRP A 24 8.48 3.48 -5.96
C TRP A 24 9.14 4.69 -5.28
N HIS A 25 8.59 5.90 -5.38
CA HIS A 25 9.11 7.06 -4.65
C HIS A 25 8.90 6.89 -3.14
N LEU A 26 7.73 6.39 -2.72
CA LEU A 26 7.43 6.10 -1.32
C LEU A 26 8.28 4.93 -0.81
N GLN A 27 8.44 3.87 -1.60
CA GLN A 27 9.30 2.73 -1.23
C GLN A 27 10.74 3.16 -1.01
N LYS A 28 11.33 3.93 -1.93
CA LYS A 28 12.70 4.46 -1.80
C LYS A 28 12.86 5.33 -0.56
N ALA A 29 11.89 6.18 -0.26
CA ALA A 29 11.91 7.02 0.94
C ALA A 29 11.81 6.18 2.22
N ALA A 30 10.93 5.18 2.25
CA ALA A 30 10.79 4.28 3.39
C ALA A 30 12.07 3.48 3.65
N GLU A 31 12.70 2.94 2.60
CA GLU A 31 13.97 2.23 2.67
C GLU A 31 15.09 3.13 3.22
N ALA A 32 15.23 4.36 2.67
CA ALA A 32 16.26 5.31 3.09
C ALA A 32 16.16 5.72 4.58
N HIS A 33 14.96 5.62 5.17
CA HIS A 33 14.70 6.00 6.56
C HIS A 33 14.43 4.82 7.50
N ASN A 34 14.55 3.57 7.02
CA ASN A 34 14.12 2.37 7.76
C ASN A 34 12.70 2.50 8.30
N TYR A 35 11.80 3.10 7.53
CA TYR A 35 10.40 3.28 7.91
C TYR A 35 9.66 1.95 7.78
N PRO A 36 8.78 1.57 8.74
CA PRO A 36 8.05 0.30 8.70
C PRO A 36 6.90 0.31 7.67
N LEU A 37 7.25 0.37 6.38
CA LEU A 37 6.34 0.24 5.24
C LEU A 37 6.27 -1.22 4.78
N GLN A 38 5.08 -1.80 4.84
CA GLN A 38 4.72 -3.00 4.08
C GLN A 38 4.09 -2.54 2.75
N PHE A 39 4.72 -2.90 1.64
CA PHE A 39 4.22 -2.59 0.31
C PHE A 39 3.93 -3.88 -0.46
N GLU A 40 2.78 -3.94 -1.13
CA GLU A 40 2.32 -5.08 -1.91
C GLU A 40 1.86 -4.64 -3.29
N GLN A 41 2.38 -5.28 -4.32
CA GLN A 41 1.92 -5.10 -5.70
C GLN A 41 1.05 -6.29 -6.11
N HIS A 42 -0.14 -6.00 -6.63
CA HIS A 42 -1.13 -7.00 -7.02
C HIS A 42 -1.30 -7.03 -8.52
N ASP A 43 -0.93 -8.17 -9.12
CA ASP A 43 -0.90 -8.31 -10.57
C ASP A 43 -2.29 -8.27 -11.21
N GLY A 44 -2.45 -7.43 -12.23
CA GLY A 44 -3.68 -7.32 -13.01
C GLY A 44 -4.82 -6.53 -12.36
N TYR A 45 -4.62 -6.00 -11.15
CA TYR A 45 -5.62 -5.15 -10.49
C TYR A 45 -5.52 -3.70 -10.94
N ASP A 46 -6.67 -3.03 -11.02
CA ASP A 46 -6.85 -1.68 -11.52
C ASP A 46 -7.07 -0.65 -10.39
N HIS A 47 -7.54 0.55 -10.74
CA HIS A 47 -7.83 1.65 -9.81
C HIS A 47 -9.24 1.60 -9.19
N SER A 48 -10.00 0.52 -9.41
CA SER A 48 -11.43 0.52 -9.09
C SER A 48 -11.73 0.10 -7.65
N TYR A 49 -12.99 0.26 -7.24
CA TYR A 49 -13.47 -0.34 -5.99
C TYR A 49 -13.46 -1.88 -6.01
N PHE A 50 -13.38 -2.53 -7.18
CA PHE A 50 -13.18 -3.99 -7.23
C PHE A 50 -11.81 -4.37 -6.67
N PHE A 51 -10.77 -3.61 -6.99
CA PHE A 51 -9.45 -3.77 -6.38
C PHE A 51 -9.51 -3.56 -4.86
N ILE A 52 -10.08 -2.44 -4.42
CA ILE A 52 -10.19 -2.10 -3.00
C ILE A 52 -10.92 -3.21 -2.23
N ALA A 53 -12.09 -3.63 -2.71
CA ALA A 53 -12.90 -4.68 -2.06
C ALA A 53 -12.18 -6.03 -1.99
N SER A 54 -11.27 -6.33 -2.93
CA SER A 54 -10.51 -7.59 -2.94
C SER A 54 -9.51 -7.70 -1.79
N PHE A 55 -9.02 -6.56 -1.27
CA PHE A 55 -7.97 -6.52 -0.24
C PHE A 55 -8.38 -5.77 1.04
N ILE A 56 -9.60 -5.24 1.12
CA ILE A 56 -10.05 -4.47 2.28
C ILE A 56 -10.00 -5.25 3.59
N ASP A 57 -10.34 -6.55 3.59
CA ASP A 57 -10.28 -7.40 4.78
C ASP A 57 -8.86 -7.51 5.34
N GLN A 58 -7.85 -7.56 4.47
CA GLN A 58 -6.45 -7.57 4.86
C GLN A 58 -6.07 -6.24 5.54
N HIS A 59 -6.53 -5.12 5.01
CA HIS A 59 -6.28 -3.79 5.60
C HIS A 59 -6.98 -3.62 6.95
N LEU A 60 -8.22 -4.10 7.08
CA LEU A 60 -8.94 -4.13 8.35
C LEU A 60 -8.18 -4.97 9.39
N ALA A 61 -7.71 -6.16 9.01
CA ALA A 61 -6.91 -7.01 9.89
C ALA A 61 -5.56 -6.37 10.25
N PHE A 62 -4.91 -5.66 9.32
CA PHE A 62 -3.70 -4.88 9.58
C PHE A 62 -3.97 -3.81 10.64
N HIS A 63 -5.01 -3.00 10.45
CA HIS A 63 -5.36 -1.94 11.41
C HIS A 63 -5.77 -2.50 12.76
N ALA A 64 -6.53 -3.60 12.82
CA ALA A 64 -6.95 -4.23 14.07
C ALA A 64 -5.77 -4.61 14.99
N LYS A 65 -4.58 -4.91 14.43
CA LYS A 65 -3.36 -5.19 15.22
C LYS A 65 -2.84 -3.97 15.98
N TYR A 66 -3.19 -2.77 15.53
CA TYR A 66 -2.67 -1.50 16.05
C TYR A 66 -3.78 -0.55 16.54
N PHE A 67 -5.03 -1.00 16.49
CA PHE A 67 -6.19 -0.27 16.98
C PHE A 67 -6.29 -0.46 18.50
N ALA A 68 -5.83 0.53 19.25
CA ALA A 68 -5.93 0.60 20.71
C ALA A 68 -6.86 1.74 21.12
#